data_AF-A0A2G9TUM7-F1
#
_entry.id   AF-A0A2G9TUM7-F1
#
_cell.length_a   1.000
_cell.length_b   1.000
_cell.length_c   1.000
_cell.angle_alpha   90.00
_cell.angle_beta   90.00
_cell.angle_gamma   90.00
#
_symmetry.space_group_name_H-M   'P 1'
#
loop_
_entity.id
_entity.type
_entity.pdbx_description
1 polymer ?
#
loop_
_entity_poly.entity_id
_entity_poly.type
_entity_poly.pdbx_seq_one_letter_code
_entity_poly.pdbx_strand_id
1 'polypeptide(L)'
;MLQEWELFTGLIVDEPQSTVKEVTWIDNSRRPAVAKIQSNLPTLFNNLQLTDQGTWNEFSRAVDCENSVPAFIEQKITPFQKVLLIQAVRPDRLYSAMQNFVLKTLSIPSVNPPPFDLSDILRESSNQEPVLLILAGGADPSQELEKLAANTIGLHNYTSISMGQGQEQATIDAIRRASTDGQWLCLQNVHLMLSIIPVIQKELATVTPHEKFRLWMTTEEENKFPAIMLQRSLKVTFEPPPGKPMSSWNCQKALNHYI
;
A
#
# COMPACT_ATOMS: atom_id res chain seq x y z
N MET A 1 -18.35 -2.89 16.88
CA MET A 1 -17.07 -3.09 16.16
C MET A 1 -16.99 -4.42 15.42
N LEU A 2 -16.98 -5.60 16.06
CA LEU A 2 -16.87 -6.88 15.31
C LEU A 2 -18.03 -7.09 14.31
N GLN A 3 -19.27 -6.96 14.77
CA GLN A 3 -20.47 -7.04 13.92
C GLN A 3 -20.55 -5.94 12.84
N GLU A 4 -20.02 -4.74 13.13
CA GLU A 4 -19.97 -3.65 12.16
C GLU A 4 -18.99 -3.98 11.03
N TRP A 5 -17.84 -4.56 11.37
CA TRP A 5 -16.85 -5.02 10.40
C TRP A 5 -17.37 -6.20 9.57
N GLU A 6 -18.00 -7.19 10.19
CA GLU A 6 -18.59 -8.33 9.50
C GLU A 6 -19.68 -7.90 8.51
N LEU A 7 -20.50 -6.92 8.90
CA LEU A 7 -21.49 -6.31 8.01
C LEU A 7 -20.81 -5.61 6.82
N PHE A 8 -19.76 -4.82 7.10
CA PHE A 8 -19.00 -4.10 6.07
C PHE A 8 -18.39 -5.05 5.03
N THR A 9 -17.81 -6.17 5.48
CA THR A 9 -17.17 -7.18 4.62
C THR A 9 -18.15 -8.17 3.99
N GLY A 10 -19.44 -8.11 4.34
CA GLY A 10 -20.46 -9.02 3.82
C GLY A 10 -20.38 -10.45 4.37
N LEU A 11 -19.77 -10.63 5.56
CA LEU A 11 -19.61 -11.95 6.19
C LEU A 11 -20.85 -12.38 7.00
N ILE A 12 -21.81 -11.48 7.20
CA ILE A 12 -23.06 -11.79 7.90
C ILE A 12 -23.94 -12.67 7.00
N VAL A 13 -24.30 -13.84 7.53
CA VAL A 13 -25.29 -14.76 6.94
C VAL A 13 -26.69 -14.24 7.27
N ASP A 14 -27.54 -14.09 6.25
CA ASP A 14 -28.89 -13.56 6.44
C ASP A 14 -29.77 -14.60 7.18
N GLU A 15 -30.22 -14.27 8.40
CA GLU A 15 -31.28 -15.02 9.06
C GLU A 15 -32.67 -14.53 8.59
N PRO A 16 -33.60 -15.44 8.27
CA PRO A 16 -34.94 -15.04 7.83
C PRO A 16 -35.75 -14.52 9.03
N GLN A 17 -35.99 -13.19 9.03
CA GLN A 17 -37.13 -12.43 9.58
C GLN A 17 -36.78 -11.27 10.53
N SER A 18 -37.26 -10.08 10.18
CA SER A 18 -37.92 -9.11 11.08
C SER A 18 -38.70 -8.11 10.22
N THR A 19 -39.72 -7.46 10.76
CA THR A 19 -40.47 -6.38 10.10
C THR A 19 -39.52 -5.20 9.82
N VAL A 20 -39.02 -5.13 8.58
CA VAL A 20 -38.15 -4.03 8.13
C VAL A 20 -38.99 -2.76 8.02
N LYS A 21 -38.53 -1.68 8.64
CA LYS A 21 -39.16 -0.36 8.51
C LYS A 21 -38.82 0.15 7.11
N GLU A 22 -39.83 0.54 6.35
CA GLU A 22 -39.63 0.99 4.98
C GLU A 22 -38.93 2.36 4.96
N VAL A 23 -37.87 2.46 4.16
CA VAL A 23 -37.18 3.71 3.84
C VAL A 23 -37.50 4.05 2.39
N THR A 24 -38.26 5.13 2.18
CA THR A 24 -38.91 5.44 0.90
C THR A 24 -38.08 6.30 -0.04
N TRP A 25 -37.09 7.03 0.48
CA TRP A 25 -36.28 7.99 -0.29
C TRP A 25 -35.02 7.39 -0.91
N ILE A 26 -34.71 6.12 -0.61
CA ILE A 26 -33.59 5.38 -1.20
C ILE A 26 -34.07 4.54 -2.37
N ASP A 27 -33.16 4.22 -3.31
CA ASP A 27 -33.46 3.33 -4.41
C ASP A 27 -33.85 1.92 -3.92
N ASN A 28 -34.80 1.28 -4.62
CA ASN A 28 -35.33 -0.03 -4.25
C ASN A 28 -34.24 -1.10 -4.15
N SER A 29 -33.20 -1.01 -4.98
CA SER A 29 -32.03 -1.90 -4.95
C SER A 29 -31.21 -1.78 -3.67
N ARG A 30 -31.33 -0.66 -2.93
CA ARG A 30 -30.59 -0.40 -1.69
C ARG A 30 -31.31 -0.87 -0.45
N ARG A 31 -32.63 -1.10 -0.52
CA ARG A 31 -33.45 -1.56 0.61
C ARG A 31 -32.89 -2.82 1.31
N PRO A 32 -32.38 -3.86 0.61
CA PRO A 32 -31.78 -5.01 1.27
C PRO A 32 -30.56 -4.65 2.12
N ALA A 33 -29.70 -3.72 1.66
CA ALA A 33 -28.53 -3.30 2.40
C ALA A 33 -28.91 -2.53 3.68
N VAL A 34 -29.92 -1.66 3.60
CA VAL A 34 -30.45 -0.95 4.77
C VAL A 34 -31.17 -1.90 5.74
N ALA A 35 -31.87 -2.92 5.23
CA ALA A 35 -32.47 -3.96 6.04
C ALA A 35 -31.41 -4.71 6.87
N LYS A 36 -30.23 -4.98 6.29
CA LYS A 36 -29.11 -5.59 7.03
C LYS A 36 -28.59 -4.71 8.17
N ILE A 37 -28.56 -3.39 7.99
CA ILE A 37 -28.28 -2.46 9.11
C ILE A 37 -29.38 -2.56 10.17
N GLN A 38 -30.65 -2.61 9.76
CA GLN A 38 -31.76 -2.68 10.71
C GLN A 38 -31.75 -3.98 11.55
N SER A 39 -31.46 -5.12 10.93
CA SER A 39 -31.46 -6.42 11.62
C SER A 39 -30.23 -6.61 12.50
N ASN A 40 -29.04 -6.28 11.99
CA ASN A 40 -27.78 -6.56 12.68
C ASN A 40 -27.30 -5.43 13.58
N LEU A 41 -27.68 -4.18 13.28
CA LEU A 41 -27.25 -2.98 14.00
C LEU A 41 -28.45 -2.07 14.35
N PRO A 42 -29.43 -2.56 15.13
CA PRO A 42 -30.67 -1.81 15.40
C PRO A 42 -30.44 -0.46 16.09
N THR A 43 -29.44 -0.36 16.97
CA THR A 43 -29.05 0.92 17.61
C THR A 43 -28.57 1.93 16.58
N LEU A 44 -27.77 1.49 15.59
CA LEU A 44 -27.32 2.36 14.51
C LEU A 44 -28.50 2.81 13.65
N PHE A 45 -29.37 1.88 13.24
CA PHE A 45 -30.56 2.22 12.46
C PHE A 45 -31.44 3.28 13.15
N ASN A 46 -31.65 3.12 14.46
CA ASN A 46 -32.41 4.10 15.26
C ASN A 46 -31.69 5.46 15.35
N ASN A 47 -30.36 5.48 15.48
CA ASN A 47 -29.58 6.72 15.52
C ASN A 47 -29.61 7.46 14.18
N LEU A 48 -29.64 6.73 13.06
CA LEU A 48 -29.68 7.29 11.70
C LEU A 48 -31.04 7.88 11.33
N GLN A 49 -32.13 7.41 11.95
CA GLN A 49 -33.49 7.93 11.69
C GLN A 49 -33.84 7.93 10.19
N LEU A 50 -33.41 6.90 9.44
CA LEU A 50 -33.56 6.82 7.98
C LEU A 50 -35.02 6.90 7.50
N THR A 51 -35.98 6.59 8.37
CA THR A 51 -37.41 6.71 8.06
C THR A 51 -37.90 8.15 7.92
N ASP A 52 -37.18 9.13 8.47
CA ASP A 52 -37.50 10.55 8.29
C ASP A 52 -36.87 11.09 7.00
N GLN A 53 -37.64 11.13 5.92
CA GLN A 53 -37.20 11.63 4.63
C GLN A 53 -36.76 13.11 4.66
N GLY A 54 -37.37 13.93 5.53
CA GLY A 54 -37.04 15.35 5.62
C GLY A 54 -35.59 15.58 6.01
N THR A 55 -35.11 14.79 6.97
CA THR A 55 -33.72 14.81 7.46
C THR A 55 -32.70 14.50 6.37
N TRP A 56 -33.01 13.62 5.42
CA TRP A 56 -32.06 13.09 4.44
C TRP A 56 -32.17 13.71 3.03
N ASN A 57 -33.04 14.71 2.85
CA ASN A 57 -33.29 15.31 1.54
C ASN A 57 -32.02 15.94 0.92
N GLU A 58 -31.24 16.70 1.70
CA GLU A 58 -29.98 17.30 1.25
C GLU A 58 -28.95 16.22 0.88
N PHE A 59 -28.72 15.26 1.79
CA PHE A 59 -27.86 14.11 1.57
C PHE A 59 -28.21 13.35 0.28
N SER A 60 -29.50 13.12 0.02
CA SER A 60 -29.95 12.34 -1.14
C SER A 60 -29.63 13.00 -2.48
N ARG A 61 -29.58 14.35 -2.51
CA ARG A 61 -29.34 15.15 -3.71
C ARG A 61 -27.87 15.53 -3.89
N ALA A 62 -27.09 15.52 -2.81
CA ALA A 62 -25.68 15.88 -2.84
C ALA A 62 -24.86 14.88 -3.68
N VAL A 63 -23.97 15.43 -4.51
CA VAL A 63 -22.99 14.64 -5.28
C VAL A 63 -21.94 14.06 -4.33
N ASP A 64 -21.52 14.86 -3.35
CA ASP A 64 -20.59 14.54 -2.27
C ASP A 64 -21.35 14.25 -0.96
N CYS A 65 -22.33 13.35 -1.03
CA CYS A 65 -23.21 13.04 0.10
C CYS A 65 -22.46 12.62 1.37
N GLU A 66 -21.24 12.07 1.27
CA GLU A 66 -20.40 11.73 2.41
C GLU A 66 -20.03 12.95 3.30
N ASN A 67 -20.09 14.17 2.76
CA ASN A 67 -19.87 15.41 3.50
C ASN A 67 -21.18 16.06 3.98
N SER A 68 -22.32 15.59 3.46
CA SER A 68 -23.65 16.16 3.69
C SER A 68 -24.52 15.32 4.64
N VAL A 69 -23.88 14.56 5.55
CA VAL A 69 -24.62 13.84 6.59
C VAL A 69 -25.14 14.85 7.61
N PRO A 70 -26.43 14.81 8.00
CA PRO A 70 -26.99 15.79 8.93
C PRO A 70 -26.19 15.86 10.24
N ALA A 71 -25.78 17.06 10.66
CA ALA A 71 -24.84 17.25 11.77
C ALA A 71 -25.30 16.60 13.08
N PHE A 72 -26.60 16.64 13.37
CA PHE A 72 -27.18 16.02 14.57
C PHE A 72 -27.21 14.48 14.51
N ILE A 73 -27.16 13.88 13.31
CA ILE A 73 -26.97 12.45 13.11
C ILE A 73 -25.49 12.11 13.22
N GLU A 74 -24.62 12.91 12.60
CA GLU A 74 -23.16 12.70 12.63
C GLU A 74 -22.59 12.69 14.06
N GLN A 75 -23.19 13.46 14.98
CA GLN A 75 -22.84 13.43 16.41
C GLN A 75 -23.26 12.14 17.14
N LYS A 76 -24.19 11.36 16.59
CA LYS A 76 -24.74 10.14 17.21
C LYS A 76 -24.14 8.85 16.66
N ILE A 77 -23.29 8.95 15.65
CA ILE A 77 -22.68 7.81 14.97
C ILE A 77 -21.16 7.91 15.01
N THR A 78 -20.49 6.75 14.97
CA THR A 78 -19.03 6.72 14.84
C THR A 78 -18.60 7.02 13.40
N PRO A 79 -17.34 7.43 13.18
CA PRO A 79 -16.81 7.60 11.82
C PRO A 79 -16.93 6.33 10.96
N PHE A 80 -16.79 5.13 11.54
CA PHE A 80 -16.95 3.88 10.80
C PHE A 80 -18.43 3.57 10.49
N GLN A 81 -19.35 3.89 11.41
CA GLN A 81 -20.79 3.79 11.14
C GLN A 81 -21.26 4.72 10.02
N LYS A 82 -20.60 5.88 9.84
CA LYS A 82 -20.80 6.74 8.66
C LYS A 82 -20.41 6.00 7.37
N VAL A 83 -19.31 5.25 7.35
CA VAL A 83 -18.93 4.41 6.20
C VAL A 83 -19.99 3.35 5.90
N LEU A 84 -20.51 2.67 6.93
CA LEU A 84 -21.61 1.70 6.78
C LEU A 84 -22.88 2.32 6.18
N LEU A 85 -23.25 3.52 6.63
CA LEU A 85 -24.36 4.29 6.05
C LEU A 85 -24.14 4.55 4.56
N ILE A 86 -22.98 5.07 4.17
CA ILE A 86 -22.66 5.34 2.76
C ILE A 86 -22.65 4.04 1.95
N GLN A 87 -22.03 2.98 2.47
CA GLN A 87 -22.01 1.66 1.82
C GLN A 87 -23.43 1.16 1.56
N ALA A 88 -24.37 1.34 2.50
CA ALA A 88 -25.74 0.88 2.35
C ALA A 88 -26.58 1.77 1.42
N VAL A 89 -26.40 3.09 1.43
CA VAL A 89 -27.30 4.02 0.72
C VAL A 89 -26.71 4.55 -0.61
N ARG A 90 -25.41 4.87 -0.65
CA ARG A 90 -24.69 5.49 -1.79
C ARG A 90 -23.33 4.82 -2.01
N PRO A 91 -23.30 3.55 -2.47
CA PRO A 91 -22.05 2.79 -2.62
C PRO A 91 -21.08 3.41 -3.63
N ASP A 92 -21.57 4.23 -4.56
CA ASP A 92 -20.77 5.01 -5.52
C ASP A 92 -19.84 6.02 -4.82
N ARG A 93 -20.18 6.45 -3.60
CA ARG A 93 -19.37 7.35 -2.76
C ARG A 93 -18.55 6.62 -1.70
N LEU A 94 -18.55 5.29 -1.69
CA LEU A 94 -17.89 4.50 -0.67
C LEU A 94 -16.38 4.77 -0.61
N TYR A 95 -15.73 4.89 -1.76
CA TYR A 95 -14.29 5.17 -1.82
C TYR A 95 -13.93 6.50 -1.12
N SER A 96 -14.63 7.59 -1.46
CA SER A 96 -14.44 8.90 -0.82
C SER A 96 -14.73 8.85 0.68
N ALA A 97 -15.80 8.15 1.09
CA ALA A 97 -16.15 7.98 2.49
C ALA A 97 -15.07 7.22 3.28
N MET A 98 -14.51 6.16 2.70
CA MET A 98 -13.38 5.42 3.28
C MET A 98 -12.12 6.28 3.38
N GLN A 99 -11.80 7.05 2.33
CA GLN A 99 -10.67 7.99 2.38
C GLN A 99 -10.85 8.99 3.52
N ASN A 100 -11.99 9.66 3.60
CA ASN A 100 -12.29 10.61 4.68
C ASN A 100 -12.21 9.97 6.07
N PHE A 101 -12.69 8.74 6.21
CA PHE A 101 -12.59 7.95 7.44
C PHE A 101 -11.13 7.71 7.84
N VAL A 102 -10.28 7.27 6.91
CA VAL A 102 -8.84 7.03 7.15
C VAL A 102 -8.13 8.33 7.52
N LEU A 103 -8.32 9.40 6.72
CA LEU A 103 -7.70 10.71 6.96
C LEU A 103 -8.03 11.25 8.35
N LYS A 104 -9.30 11.21 8.74
CA LYS A 104 -9.78 11.70 10.04
C LYS A 104 -9.31 10.84 11.20
N THR A 105 -9.35 9.52 11.05
CA THR A 105 -9.00 8.58 12.12
C THR A 105 -7.50 8.56 12.39
N LEU A 106 -6.68 8.58 11.34
CA LEU A 106 -5.21 8.62 11.46
C LEU A 106 -4.64 10.02 11.61
N SER A 107 -5.48 11.06 11.48
CA SER A 107 -5.07 12.48 11.50
C SER A 107 -3.97 12.78 10.49
N ILE A 108 -4.07 12.18 9.29
CA ILE A 108 -3.12 12.38 8.19
C ILE A 108 -3.72 13.31 7.12
N PRO A 109 -2.90 14.12 6.44
CA PRO A 109 -3.39 15.06 5.43
C PRO A 109 -3.73 14.39 4.09
N SER A 110 -3.20 13.19 3.83
CA SER A 110 -3.36 12.47 2.57
C SER A 110 -3.21 10.97 2.80
N VAL A 111 -4.01 10.16 2.09
CA VAL A 111 -3.84 8.70 2.03
C VAL A 111 -2.72 8.30 1.07
N ASN A 112 -2.37 9.19 0.14
CA ASN A 112 -1.22 9.00 -0.73
C ASN A 112 0.05 9.32 0.07
N PRO A 113 1.07 8.44 0.04
CA PRO A 113 2.35 8.71 0.69
C PRO A 113 3.01 9.96 0.08
N PRO A 114 3.86 10.67 0.83
CA PRO A 114 4.65 11.76 0.28
C PRO A 114 5.57 11.24 -0.84
N PRO A 115 5.97 12.10 -1.80
CA PRO A 115 6.95 11.73 -2.81
C PRO A 115 8.23 11.27 -2.10
N PHE A 116 8.68 10.07 -2.44
CA PHE A 116 9.82 9.39 -1.83
C PHE A 116 10.86 9.19 -2.93
N ASP A 117 12.10 9.59 -2.67
CA ASP A 117 13.20 9.46 -3.64
C ASP A 117 14.26 8.42 -3.18
N LEU A 118 15.24 8.13 -4.03
CA LEU A 118 16.31 7.18 -3.70
C LEU A 118 17.19 7.65 -2.53
N SER A 119 17.27 8.96 -2.27
CA SER A 119 18.05 9.52 -1.16
C SER A 119 17.37 9.26 0.18
N ASP A 120 16.04 9.33 0.21
CA ASP A 120 15.25 8.96 1.39
C ASP A 120 15.34 7.46 1.67
N ILE A 121 15.29 6.63 0.63
CA ILE A 121 15.50 5.17 0.74
C ILE A 121 16.87 4.86 1.33
N LEU A 122 17.91 5.53 0.83
CA LEU A 122 19.26 5.37 1.35
C LEU A 122 19.34 5.71 2.85
N ARG A 123 18.66 6.79 3.28
CA ARG A 123 18.65 7.22 4.68
C ARG A 123 18.02 6.18 5.61
N GLU A 124 17.03 5.44 5.13
CA GLU A 124 16.36 4.38 5.88
C GLU A 124 17.06 3.02 5.73
N SER A 125 17.89 2.83 4.71
CA SER A 125 18.59 1.58 4.44
C SER A 125 19.72 1.29 5.42
N SER A 126 19.98 0.00 5.66
CA SER A 126 21.10 -0.48 6.46
C SER A 126 22.14 -1.24 5.62
N ASN A 127 23.29 -1.54 6.22
CA ASN A 127 24.31 -2.42 5.64
C ASN A 127 23.96 -3.92 5.78
N GLN A 128 22.98 -4.26 6.62
CA GLN A 128 22.61 -5.65 6.93
C GLN A 128 21.46 -6.16 6.06
N GLU A 129 20.58 -5.26 5.60
CA GLU A 129 19.45 -5.59 4.75
C GLU A 129 19.63 -4.99 3.35
N PRO A 130 19.40 -5.76 2.28
CA PRO A 130 19.38 -5.21 0.94
C PRO A 130 18.15 -4.33 0.72
N VAL A 131 18.30 -3.35 -0.18
CA VAL A 131 17.19 -2.59 -0.75
C VAL A 131 16.71 -3.31 -2.00
N LEU A 132 15.44 -3.70 -2.02
CA LEU A 132 14.79 -4.34 -3.16
C LEU A 132 13.85 -3.35 -3.85
N LEU A 133 14.25 -2.90 -5.05
CA LEU A 133 13.44 -2.08 -5.93
C LEU A 133 12.58 -2.98 -6.83
N ILE A 134 11.28 -2.94 -6.62
CA ILE A 134 10.27 -3.63 -7.42
C ILE A 134 9.87 -2.68 -8.56
N LEU A 135 10.27 -3.03 -9.77
CA LEU A 135 10.08 -2.22 -10.97
C LEU A 135 8.67 -2.46 -11.52
N ALA A 136 7.94 -1.37 -11.74
CA ALA A 136 6.63 -1.41 -12.38
C ALA A 136 6.59 -0.46 -13.59
N GLY A 137 5.78 -0.80 -14.59
CA GLY A 137 5.55 0.05 -15.77
C GLY A 137 6.80 0.32 -16.63
N GLY A 138 7.77 -0.59 -16.66
CA GLY A 138 9.01 -0.45 -17.43
C GLY A 138 9.99 0.59 -16.87
N ALA A 139 9.87 0.91 -15.58
CA ALA A 139 10.79 1.82 -14.91
C ALA A 139 12.20 1.20 -14.77
N ASP A 140 13.24 2.02 -14.95
CA ASP A 140 14.64 1.62 -14.78
C ASP A 140 15.36 2.65 -13.88
N PRO A 141 15.73 2.30 -12.64
CA PRO A 141 16.35 3.21 -11.69
C PRO A 141 17.87 3.35 -11.88
N SER A 142 18.46 2.75 -12.92
CA SER A 142 19.92 2.64 -13.07
C SER A 142 20.62 4.00 -13.08
N GLN A 143 20.09 4.97 -13.84
CA GLN A 143 20.70 6.30 -13.93
C GLN A 143 20.59 7.08 -12.62
N GLU A 144 19.46 6.96 -11.93
CA GLU A 144 19.20 7.62 -10.66
C GLU A 144 20.08 7.02 -9.55
N LEU A 145 20.26 5.69 -9.52
CA LEU A 145 21.15 5.01 -8.60
C LEU A 145 22.62 5.37 -8.84
N GLU A 146 23.07 5.42 -10.09
CA GLU A 146 24.43 5.85 -10.44
C GLU A 146 24.70 7.29 -9.99
N LYS A 147 23.75 8.21 -10.25
CA LYS A 147 23.84 9.61 -9.77
C LYS A 147 23.90 9.68 -8.25
N LEU A 148 23.05 8.92 -7.56
CA LEU A 148 23.06 8.87 -6.10
C LEU A 148 24.40 8.34 -5.56
N ALA A 149 24.92 7.26 -6.14
CA ALA A 149 26.18 6.67 -5.73
C ALA A 149 27.36 7.61 -6.01
N ALA A 150 27.39 8.26 -7.17
CA ALA A 150 28.40 9.26 -7.53
C ALA A 150 28.45 10.41 -6.51
N ASN A 151 27.27 10.89 -6.06
CA ASN A 151 27.16 11.98 -5.09
C ASN A 151 27.47 11.53 -3.64
N THR A 152 27.31 10.25 -3.31
CA THR A 152 27.40 9.76 -1.92
C THR A 152 28.73 9.09 -1.60
N ILE A 153 29.16 8.14 -2.44
CA ILE A 153 30.34 7.30 -2.20
C ILE A 153 31.41 7.43 -3.31
N GLY A 154 31.11 8.20 -4.36
CA GLY A 154 31.92 8.28 -5.56
C GLY A 154 31.69 7.08 -6.48
N LEU A 155 31.59 7.34 -7.79
CA LEU A 155 31.20 6.32 -8.77
C LEU A 155 32.16 5.11 -8.82
N HIS A 156 33.43 5.30 -8.48
CA HIS A 156 34.44 4.23 -8.42
C HIS A 156 34.16 3.19 -7.30
N ASN A 157 33.34 3.53 -6.30
CA ASN A 157 32.92 2.63 -5.23
C ASN A 157 31.53 2.02 -5.50
N TYR A 158 30.98 2.20 -6.70
CA TYR A 158 29.72 1.63 -7.13
C TYR A 158 29.99 0.58 -8.20
N THR A 159 29.40 -0.60 -8.02
CA THR A 159 29.42 -1.68 -9.02
C THR A 159 28.00 -2.10 -9.33
N SER A 160 27.67 -2.28 -10.60
CA SER A 160 26.40 -2.85 -11.05
C SER A 160 26.62 -4.13 -11.84
N ILE A 161 25.79 -5.15 -11.61
CA ILE A 161 25.81 -6.44 -12.30
C ILE A 161 24.40 -6.74 -12.78
N SER A 162 24.20 -6.88 -14.08
CA SER A 162 22.95 -7.37 -14.65
C SER A 162 22.90 -8.89 -14.56
N MET A 163 21.87 -9.43 -13.90
CA MET A 163 21.77 -10.86 -13.66
C MET A 163 21.44 -11.63 -14.93
N GLY A 164 22.19 -12.72 -15.14
CA GLY A 164 22.07 -13.62 -16.28
C GLY A 164 22.88 -14.89 -16.06
N GLN A 165 22.78 -15.84 -16.99
CA GLN A 165 23.51 -17.11 -16.87
C GLN A 165 25.02 -16.87 -16.69
N GLY A 166 25.63 -17.58 -15.74
CA GLY A 166 27.05 -17.49 -15.44
C GLY A 166 27.47 -16.37 -14.49
N GLN A 167 26.54 -15.53 -13.99
CA GLN A 167 26.87 -14.42 -13.08
C GLN A 167 27.04 -14.80 -11.60
N GLU A 168 26.85 -16.07 -11.25
CA GLU A 168 26.84 -16.51 -9.85
C GLU A 168 28.16 -16.23 -9.13
N GLN A 169 29.29 -16.69 -9.68
CA GLN A 169 30.59 -16.48 -9.05
C GLN A 169 30.96 -14.99 -8.98
N ALA A 170 30.71 -14.24 -10.04
CA ALA A 170 30.96 -12.80 -10.09
C ALA A 170 30.13 -12.05 -9.02
N THR A 171 28.88 -12.46 -8.80
CA THR A 171 28.00 -11.92 -7.77
C THR A 171 28.54 -12.19 -6.37
N ILE A 172 28.95 -13.42 -6.09
CA ILE A 172 29.54 -13.80 -4.79
C ILE A 172 30.79 -12.96 -4.50
N ASP A 173 31.71 -12.86 -5.46
CA ASP A 173 32.96 -12.12 -5.31
C ASP A 173 32.70 -10.62 -5.14
N ALA A 174 31.73 -10.07 -5.87
CA ALA A 174 31.32 -8.67 -5.74
C ALA A 174 30.69 -8.39 -4.36
N ILE A 175 29.82 -9.27 -3.85
CA ILE A 175 29.23 -9.11 -2.52
C ILE A 175 30.32 -9.10 -1.46
N ARG A 176 31.24 -10.07 -1.49
CA ARG A 176 32.32 -10.16 -0.49
C ARG A 176 33.23 -8.94 -0.51
N ARG A 177 33.63 -8.50 -1.71
CA ARG A 177 34.47 -7.29 -1.87
C ARG A 177 33.74 -6.05 -1.38
N ALA A 178 32.53 -5.79 -1.89
CA ALA A 178 31.80 -4.59 -1.54
C ALA A 178 31.43 -4.55 -0.04
N SER A 179 31.10 -5.70 0.54
CA SER A 179 30.83 -5.85 1.96
C SER A 179 32.06 -5.55 2.82
N THR A 180 33.25 -5.95 2.38
CA THR A 180 34.52 -5.68 3.09
C THR A 180 34.95 -4.22 2.94
N ASP A 181 34.89 -3.69 1.72
CA ASP A 181 35.43 -2.36 1.38
C ASP A 181 34.42 -1.21 1.64
N GLY A 182 33.19 -1.54 2.01
CA GLY A 182 32.13 -0.54 2.24
C GLY A 182 31.61 0.12 0.98
N GLN A 183 31.63 -0.60 -0.14
CA GLN A 183 31.18 -0.16 -1.45
C GLN A 183 29.69 -0.43 -1.66
N TRP A 184 29.11 0.10 -2.74
CA TRP A 184 27.76 -0.25 -3.14
C TRP A 184 27.76 -1.24 -4.28
N LEU A 185 26.90 -2.24 -4.16
CA LEU A 185 26.65 -3.21 -5.21
C LEU A 185 25.18 -3.12 -5.64
N CYS A 186 24.93 -3.04 -6.94
CA CYS A 186 23.61 -3.15 -7.53
C CYS A 186 23.52 -4.45 -8.33
N LEU A 187 22.56 -5.30 -8.00
CA LEU A 187 22.22 -6.51 -8.76
C LEU A 187 20.93 -6.24 -9.53
N GLN A 188 21.02 -6.09 -10.84
CA GLN A 188 19.89 -5.73 -11.68
C GLN A 188 19.16 -6.96 -12.19
N ASN A 189 17.83 -6.87 -12.27
CA ASN A 189 16.96 -7.87 -12.87
C ASN A 189 17.11 -9.26 -12.24
N VAL A 190 17.15 -9.32 -10.90
CA VAL A 190 17.38 -10.57 -10.16
C VAL A 190 16.30 -11.64 -10.42
N HIS A 191 15.11 -11.23 -10.87
CA HIS A 191 14.04 -12.14 -11.33
C HIS A 191 14.48 -13.05 -12.49
N LEU A 192 15.43 -12.61 -13.32
CA LEU A 192 15.97 -13.41 -14.43
C LEU A 192 16.84 -14.59 -13.96
N MET A 193 17.26 -14.62 -12.70
CA MET A 193 18.12 -15.65 -12.14
C MET A 193 17.76 -15.98 -10.69
N LEU A 194 16.51 -16.36 -10.41
CA LEU A 194 16.05 -16.63 -9.03
C LEU A 194 16.90 -17.62 -8.22
N SER A 195 17.63 -18.54 -8.87
CA SER A 195 18.55 -19.48 -8.22
C SER A 195 19.70 -18.80 -7.47
N ILE A 196 20.02 -17.53 -7.78
CA ILE A 196 21.06 -16.77 -7.10
C ILE A 196 20.62 -16.24 -5.73
N ILE A 197 19.33 -16.08 -5.51
CA ILE A 197 18.79 -15.41 -4.32
C ILE A 197 19.19 -16.15 -3.03
N PRO A 198 19.08 -17.49 -2.92
CA PRO A 198 19.58 -18.23 -1.77
C PRO A 198 21.09 -18.05 -1.53
N VAL A 199 21.88 -17.89 -2.60
CA VAL A 199 23.32 -17.67 -2.51
C VAL A 199 23.60 -16.28 -1.93
N ILE A 200 22.92 -15.24 -2.43
CA ILE A 200 23.02 -13.87 -1.89
C ILE A 200 22.66 -13.87 -0.39
N GLN A 201 21.56 -14.53 -0.01
CA GLN A 201 21.15 -14.63 1.39
C GLN A 201 22.23 -15.26 2.27
N LYS A 202 22.86 -16.34 1.78
CA LYS A 202 23.92 -17.02 2.49
C LYS A 202 25.11 -16.09 2.69
N GLU A 203 25.57 -15.42 1.64
CA GLU A 203 26.72 -14.51 1.71
C GLU A 203 26.46 -13.34 2.68
N LEU A 204 25.27 -12.73 2.63
CA LEU A 204 24.86 -11.69 3.56
C LEU A 204 24.78 -12.17 5.02
N ALA A 205 24.43 -13.44 5.25
CA ALA A 205 24.37 -14.01 6.60
C ALA A 205 25.74 -14.39 7.18
N THR A 206 26.73 -14.62 6.32
CA THR A 206 28.08 -15.06 6.74
C THR A 206 29.05 -13.94 7.06
N VAL A 207 28.78 -12.71 6.59
CA VAL A 207 29.70 -11.59 6.71
C VAL A 207 29.10 -10.55 7.66
N THR A 208 29.95 -9.86 8.42
CA THR A 208 29.56 -8.60 9.07
C THR A 208 29.92 -7.45 8.13
N PRO A 209 28.98 -6.92 7.34
CA PRO A 209 29.28 -5.92 6.34
C PRO A 209 29.76 -4.61 6.94
N HIS A 210 30.67 -3.94 6.24
CA HIS A 210 31.11 -2.59 6.56
C HIS A 210 29.91 -1.62 6.64
N GLU A 211 29.95 -0.62 7.54
CA GLU A 211 28.80 0.27 7.81
C GLU A 211 28.30 1.04 6.58
N LYS A 212 29.23 1.36 5.65
CA LYS A 212 28.93 2.04 4.38
C LYS A 212 28.42 1.12 3.26
N PHE A 213 28.54 -0.20 3.42
CA PHE A 213 28.08 -1.15 2.41
C PHE A 213 26.58 -0.99 2.18
N ARG A 214 26.15 -1.02 0.92
CA ARG A 214 24.74 -1.11 0.53
C ARG A 214 24.60 -2.09 -0.62
N LEU A 215 23.62 -2.99 -0.51
CA LEU A 215 23.21 -3.88 -1.58
C LEU A 215 21.87 -3.41 -2.12
N TRP A 216 21.85 -3.01 -3.39
CA TRP A 216 20.66 -2.69 -4.15
C TRP A 216 20.32 -3.87 -5.05
N MET A 217 19.04 -4.22 -5.13
CA MET A 217 18.56 -5.25 -6.05
C MET A 217 17.37 -4.69 -6.83
N THR A 218 17.29 -4.96 -8.12
CA THR A 218 16.11 -4.63 -8.93
C THR A 218 15.40 -5.89 -9.40
N THR A 219 14.08 -5.90 -9.32
CA THR A 219 13.25 -7.03 -9.72
C THR A 219 11.95 -6.55 -10.34
N GLU A 220 11.41 -7.30 -11.31
CA GLU A 220 10.00 -7.20 -11.66
C GLU A 220 9.19 -8.15 -10.76
N GLU A 221 7.86 -8.06 -10.84
CA GLU A 221 6.95 -8.97 -10.14
C GLU A 221 7.20 -10.43 -10.56
N GLU A 222 7.46 -11.30 -9.59
CA GLU A 222 7.74 -12.71 -9.84
C GLU A 222 7.23 -13.59 -8.68
N ASN A 223 6.22 -14.42 -8.99
CA ASN A 223 5.53 -15.27 -8.01
C ASN A 223 6.45 -16.27 -7.31
N LYS A 224 7.57 -16.64 -7.94
CA LYS A 224 8.53 -17.60 -7.38
C LYS A 224 9.66 -16.93 -6.59
N PHE A 225 9.60 -15.62 -6.39
CA PHE A 225 10.62 -14.91 -5.64
C PHE A 225 10.67 -15.41 -4.17
N PRO A 226 11.85 -15.77 -3.63
CA PRO A 226 11.92 -16.34 -2.28
C PRO A 226 11.42 -15.41 -1.17
N ALA A 227 10.39 -15.86 -0.45
CA ALA A 227 9.77 -15.11 0.65
C ALA A 227 10.75 -14.63 1.73
N ILE A 228 11.78 -15.43 2.04
CA ILE A 228 12.81 -15.07 3.03
C ILE A 228 13.56 -13.80 2.58
N MET A 229 13.82 -13.63 1.28
CA MET A 229 14.52 -12.44 0.79
C MET A 229 13.62 -11.22 0.93
N LEU A 230 12.34 -11.37 0.59
CA LEU A 230 11.34 -10.31 0.74
C LEU A 230 11.18 -9.87 2.20
N GLN A 231 11.18 -10.81 3.13
CA GLN A 231 11.08 -10.51 4.56
C GLN A 231 12.32 -9.78 5.10
N ARG A 232 13.50 -10.04 4.53
CA ARG A 232 14.78 -9.46 4.97
C ARG A 232 15.28 -8.31 4.10
N SER A 233 14.40 -7.68 3.31
CA SER A 233 14.74 -6.54 2.45
C SER A 233 13.89 -5.32 2.77
N LEU A 234 14.47 -4.13 2.60
CA LEU A 234 13.71 -2.89 2.47
C LEU A 234 13.08 -2.87 1.06
N LYS A 235 11.77 -3.07 0.97
CA LYS A 235 11.05 -3.17 -0.32
C LYS A 235 10.46 -1.82 -0.72
N VAL A 236 10.71 -1.46 -1.97
CA VAL A 236 10.22 -0.21 -2.55
C VAL A 236 9.72 -0.48 -3.96
N THR A 237 8.48 -0.11 -4.25
CA THR A 237 7.94 -0.04 -5.60
C THR A 237 8.47 1.21 -6.28
N PHE A 238 9.07 1.05 -7.46
CA PHE A 238 9.61 2.14 -8.27
C PHE A 238 8.73 2.33 -9.51
N GLU A 239 7.95 3.42 -9.51
CA GLU A 239 6.93 3.69 -10.52
C GLU A 239 7.11 5.06 -11.19
N PRO A 240 6.74 5.19 -12.47
CA PRO A 240 6.61 6.51 -13.08
C PRO A 240 5.53 7.33 -12.37
N PRO A 241 5.69 8.66 -12.23
CA PRO A 241 4.69 9.49 -11.60
C PRO A 241 3.40 9.50 -12.43
N PRO A 242 2.21 9.34 -11.83
CA PRO A 242 0.96 9.44 -12.58
C PRO A 242 0.78 10.86 -13.13
N GLY A 243 0.79 10.99 -14.46
CA GLY A 243 0.42 12.22 -15.17
C GLY A 243 1.47 13.35 -15.18
N LYS A 244 2.76 13.09 -14.91
CA LYS A 244 3.85 14.08 -15.01
C LYS A 244 4.95 13.62 -15.99
N PRO A 245 5.71 14.55 -16.61
CA PRO A 245 6.83 14.19 -17.47
C PRO A 245 7.86 13.34 -16.71
N MET A 246 8.55 12.48 -17.45
CA MET A 246 9.45 11.37 -17.07
C MET A 246 10.61 11.71 -16.11
N SER A 247 10.71 12.95 -15.61
CA SER A 247 11.83 13.45 -14.81
C SER A 247 11.62 13.41 -13.28
N SER A 248 10.53 12.82 -12.77
CA SER A 248 10.30 12.66 -11.33
C SER A 248 9.71 11.30 -10.98
N TRP A 249 10.54 10.26 -10.85
CA TRP A 249 10.09 8.94 -10.41
C TRP A 249 9.54 8.99 -8.97
N ASN A 250 8.46 8.27 -8.72
CA ASN A 250 7.88 8.13 -7.39
C ASN A 250 8.25 6.75 -6.84
N CYS A 251 8.97 6.72 -5.72
CA CYS A 251 9.10 5.50 -4.94
C CYS A 251 7.90 5.38 -3.99
N GLN A 252 7.37 4.17 -3.80
CA GLN A 252 6.43 3.88 -2.72
C GLN A 252 6.95 2.69 -1.93
N LYS A 253 6.89 2.72 -0.59
CA LYS A 253 7.20 1.52 0.19
C LYS A 253 6.21 0.42 -0.19
N ALA A 254 6.73 -0.72 -0.65
CA ALA A 254 5.87 -1.86 -0.97
C ALA A 254 5.38 -2.48 0.33
N LEU A 255 4.06 -2.54 0.51
CA LEU A 255 3.45 -3.36 1.56
C LEU A 255 3.69 -4.84 1.23
N ASN A 256 3.79 -5.69 2.25
CA ASN A 256 4.02 -7.14 2.12
C ASN A 256 2.96 -7.91 1.27
N HIS A 257 1.95 -7.23 0.71
CA HIS A 257 0.87 -7.81 -0.08
C HIS A 257 1.04 -7.66 -1.61
N TYR A 258 2.09 -6.98 -2.08
CA TYR A 258 2.35 -6.73 -3.52
C TYR A 258 3.47 -7.60 -4.11
N ILE A 259 3.69 -8.80 -3.57
CA ILE A 259 4.71 -9.73 -4.08
C ILE A 259 4.16 -11.14 -4.11
#